data_AF-A0A9Q3IBN6-F1
#
_entry.id   AF-A0A9Q3IBN6-F1
#
_cell.length_a   1.000
_cell.length_b   1.000
_cell.length_c   1.000
_cell.angle_alpha   90.00
_cell.angle_beta   90.00
_cell.angle_gamma   90.00
#
_symmetry.space_group_name_H-M   'P 1'
#
loop_
_entity.id
_entity.type
_entity.pdbx_description
1 polymer ?
#
loop_
_entity_poly.entity_id
_entity_poly.type
_entity_poly.pdbx_seq_one_letter_code
_entity_poly.pdbx_strand_id
1 'polypeptide(L)'
;MLLPFHKYDTAMDTAMMIWSRVLIHTGLFQNIISDRNPKFTSALWTNIDNLFGEILSLSTAYNPRTYGLAERMIQNLEYMIRRFYY
;
A
#
# COMPACT_ATOMS: atom_id res chain seq x y z
N MET A 1 4.60 -3.32 -6.90
CA MET A 1 5.80 -2.88 -6.16
C MET A 1 5.55 -3.12 -4.68
N LEU A 2 6.54 -3.60 -3.92
CA LEU A 2 6.39 -3.84 -2.48
C LEU A 2 7.18 -2.79 -1.70
N LEU A 3 6.52 -2.11 -0.76
CA LEU A 3 7.12 -1.09 0.09
C LEU A 3 7.17 -1.58 1.54
N PRO A 4 8.35 -1.56 2.19
CA PRO A 4 8.44 -1.87 3.61
C PRO A 4 7.86 -0.72 4.43
N PHE A 5 6.81 -1.00 5.20
CA PHE A 5 6.28 -0.08 6.20
C PHE A 5 6.71 -0.53 7.59
N HIS A 6 7.12 0.41 8.43
CA HIS A 6 7.31 0.14 9.84
C HIS A 6 5.95 0.19 10.56
N LYS A 7 5.83 -0.62 11.60
CA LYS A 7 4.61 -0.72 12.42
C LYS A 7 4.14 0.66 12.91
N TYR A 8 5.10 1.52 13.25
CA TYR A 8 4.86 2.84 13.83
C TYR A 8 4.85 4.00 12.83
N ASP A 9 4.96 3.73 11.53
CA ASP A 9 4.87 4.80 10.52
C ASP A 9 3.53 5.54 10.67
N THR A 10 3.56 6.87 10.62
CA THR A 10 2.35 7.68 10.61
C THR A 10 1.66 7.64 9.24
N ALA A 11 0.45 8.20 9.17
CA ALA A 11 -0.24 8.43 7.89
C ALA A 11 0.57 9.33 6.93
N MET A 12 1.33 10.29 7.46
CA MET A 12 2.20 11.15 6.66
C MET A 12 3.42 10.37 6.14
N ASP A 13 4.05 9.56 6.98
CA ASP A 13 5.22 8.77 6.59
C ASP A 13 4.88 7.79 5.46
N THR A 14 3.72 7.14 5.57
CA THR A 14 3.18 6.28 4.51
C THR A 14 2.92 7.03 3.21
N ALA A 15 2.34 8.24 3.27
CA ALA A 15 2.09 9.06 2.09
C ALA A 15 3.40 9.53 1.42
N MET A 16 4.35 10.04 2.21
CA MET A 16 5.67 10.44 1.71
C MET A 16 6.43 9.27 1.08
N MET A 17 6.34 8.08 1.67
CA MET A 17 7.00 6.90 1.15
C MET A 17 6.43 6.46 -0.20
N ILE A 18 5.10 6.44 -0.33
CA ILE A 18 4.42 6.13 -1.60
C ILE A 18 4.80 7.17 -2.67
N TRP A 19 4.80 8.45 -2.31
CA TRP A 19 5.14 9.54 -3.23
C TRP A 19 6.59 9.46 -3.71
N SER A 20 7.53 9.31 -2.78
CA SER A 20 8.97 9.32 -3.10
C SER A 20 9.44 8.04 -3.79
N ARG A 21 8.82 6.90 -3.51
CA ARG A 21 9.34 5.61 -4.01
C ARG A 21 8.53 5.03 -5.15
N VAL A 22 7.25 5.35 -5.26
CA VAL A 22 6.38 4.70 -6.26
C VAL A 22 6.02 5.69 -7.35
N LEU A 23 5.56 6.89 -6.98
CA LEU A 23 5.08 7.89 -7.94
C LEU A 23 6.20 8.35 -8.90
N ILE A 24 7.46 8.40 -8.43
CA ILE A 24 8.63 8.72 -9.28
C ILE A 24 8.84 7.67 -10.39
N HIS A 25 8.47 6.41 -10.15
CA HIS A 25 8.69 5.32 -11.11
C HIS A 25 7.47 5.02 -11.98
N THR A 26 6.26 5.18 -11.44
CA THR A 26 5.02 4.79 -12.13
C THR A 26 4.24 5.97 -12.70
N GLY A 27 4.59 7.21 -12.33
CA GLY A 27 3.73 8.37 -12.56
C GLY A 27 2.51 8.38 -11.63
N LEU A 28 1.51 9.17 -11.99
CA LEU A 28 0.29 9.34 -11.18
C LEU A 28 -0.48 8.02 -11.07
N PHE A 29 -0.93 7.67 -9.86
CA PHE A 29 -1.75 6.47 -9.66
C PHE A 29 -3.13 6.65 -10.27
N GLN A 30 -3.59 5.62 -10.99
CA GLN A 30 -5.00 5.52 -11.37
C GLN A 30 -5.85 4.95 -10.23
N ASN A 31 -5.28 4.05 -9.41
CA ASN A 31 -5.93 3.49 -8.24
C ASN A 31 -4.89 2.91 -7.26
N ILE A 32 -5.12 3.11 -5.98
CA ILE A 32 -4.39 2.59 -4.82
C ILE A 32 -5.39 1.75 -4.04
N ILE A 33 -5.16 0.43 -4.03
CA ILE A 33 -5.99 -0.48 -3.26
C ILE A 33 -5.31 -0.71 -1.90
N SER A 34 -5.96 -0.26 -0.82
CA SER A 34 -5.45 -0.39 0.55
C SER A 34 -6.41 -1.18 1.43
N ASP A 35 -5.91 -1.76 2.51
CA ASP A 35 -6.77 -2.21 3.61
C ASP A 35 -7.37 -1.02 4.38
N ARG A 36 -8.24 -1.33 5.37
CA ARG A 36 -8.87 -0.33 6.25
C ARG A 36 -7.99 0.06 7.45
N ASN A 37 -6.67 0.03 7.30
CA ASN A 37 -5.77 0.46 8.35
C ASN A 37 -6.01 1.95 8.68
N PRO A 38 -6.05 2.35 9.96
CA PRO A 38 -6.28 3.74 10.37
C PRO A 38 -5.42 4.79 9.66
N LYS A 39 -4.25 4.41 9.16
CA LYS A 39 -3.40 5.29 8.34
C LYS A 39 -4.11 5.73 7.07
N PHE A 40 -4.72 4.80 6.33
CA PHE A 40 -5.39 5.05 5.05
C PHE A 40 -6.83 5.57 5.20
N THR A 41 -7.43 5.44 6.39
CA THR A 41 -8.72 6.09 6.72
C THR A 41 -8.54 7.43 7.44
N SER A 42 -7.31 7.95 7.53
CA SER A 42 -7.03 9.23 8.20
C SER A 42 -7.47 10.42 7.33
N ALA A 43 -7.71 11.56 7.97
CA ALA A 43 -8.08 12.80 7.27
C ALA A 43 -7.04 13.21 6.20
N LEU A 44 -5.76 12.92 6.44
CA LEU A 44 -4.70 13.14 5.47
C LEU A 44 -4.94 12.35 4.17
N TRP A 45 -5.19 11.05 4.29
CA TRP A 45 -5.41 10.18 3.13
C TRP A 45 -6.74 10.47 2.44
N THR A 46 -7.79 10.83 3.19
CA THR A 46 -9.04 11.33 2.61
C THR A 46 -8.83 12.61 1.80
N ASN A 47 -8.01 13.55 2.30
CA ASN A 47 -7.72 14.78 1.57
C ASN A 47 -6.87 14.52 0.31
N ILE A 48 -5.87 13.64 0.39
CA ILE A 48 -5.10 13.20 -0.78
C ILE A 48 -6.03 12.60 -1.82
N ASP A 49 -6.90 11.69 -1.41
CA ASP A 49 -7.85 11.02 -2.30
C ASP A 49 -8.75 12.01 -3.05
N ASN A 50 -9.31 12.98 -2.33
CA ASN A 50 -10.13 14.05 -2.92
C ASN A 50 -9.34 14.94 -3.89
N LEU A 51 -8.07 15.23 -3.60
CA LEU A 51 -7.23 16.07 -4.46
C LEU A 51 -6.84 15.38 -5.78
N PHE A 52 -6.68 14.06 -5.77
CA PHE A 52 -6.27 13.28 -6.94
C PHE A 52 -7.44 12.63 -7.69
N GLY A 53 -8.68 12.82 -7.22
CA GLY A 53 -9.88 12.35 -7.90
C GLY A 53 -10.21 10.88 -7.62
N GLU A 54 -10.32 10.52 -6.34
CA GLU A 54 -10.76 9.19 -5.89
C GLU A 54 -9.81 8.06 -6.32
N ILE A 55 -8.51 8.26 -6.08
CA ILE A 55 -7.48 7.26 -6.36
C ILE A 55 -7.39 6.17 -5.29
N LEU A 56 -8.06 6.28 -4.14
CA LEU A 56 -7.93 5.34 -3.01
C LEU A 56 -9.16 4.43 -2.90
N SER A 57 -8.99 3.16 -3.21
CA SER A 57 -10.00 2.12 -2.98
C SER A 57 -9.69 1.35 -1.69
N LEU A 58 -10.53 1.51 -0.67
CA LEU A 58 -10.43 0.70 0.55
C LEU A 58 -11.02 -0.69 0.33
N SER A 59 -10.28 -1.71 0.73
CA SER A 59 -10.72 -3.09 0.66
C SER A 59 -11.94 -3.32 1.56
N THR A 60 -12.94 -4.01 1.01
CA THR A 60 -13.95 -4.71 1.79
C THR A 60 -13.47 -6.14 2.05
N ALA A 61 -14.01 -6.79 3.09
CA ALA A 61 -13.61 -8.13 3.53
C ALA A 61 -13.28 -9.08 2.35
N TYR A 62 -12.07 -9.65 2.40
CA TYR A 62 -11.45 -10.63 1.50
C TYR A 62 -12.02 -10.70 0.07
N ASN A 63 -11.34 -10.03 -0.88
CA ASN A 63 -11.52 -10.27 -2.32
C ASN A 63 -10.40 -11.19 -2.86
N PRO A 64 -10.61 -12.53 -2.92
CA PRO A 64 -9.58 -13.50 -3.28
C PRO A 64 -8.98 -13.30 -4.67
N ARG A 65 -9.70 -12.63 -5.60
CA ARG A 65 -9.19 -12.39 -6.96
C ARG A 65 -8.13 -11.29 -6.99
N THR A 66 -8.35 -10.20 -6.26
CA THR A 66 -7.43 -9.05 -6.25
C THR A 66 -6.30 -9.24 -5.24
N TYR A 67 -6.59 -9.81 -4.07
CA TYR A 67 -5.58 -10.03 -3.03
C TYR A 67 -4.75 -11.29 -3.25
N GLY A 68 -5.28 -12.32 -3.92
CA GLY A 68 -4.57 -13.59 -4.05
C GLY A 68 -3.22 -13.49 -4.78
N LEU A 69 -3.08 -12.59 -5.76
CA LEU A 69 -1.79 -12.33 -6.41
C LEU A 69 -0.83 -11.56 -5.50
N ALA A 70 -1.31 -10.50 -4.84
CA ALA A 70 -0.51 -9.72 -3.92
C ALA A 70 -0.05 -10.54 -2.70
N GLU A 71 -0.94 -11.35 -2.12
CA GLU A 71 -0.68 -12.27 -1.01
C GLU A 71 0.32 -13.36 -1.41
N ARG A 72 0.17 -13.98 -2.58
CA ARG A 72 1.17 -14.95 -3.08
C ARG A 72 2.53 -14.30 -3.28
N MET A 73 2.56 -13.06 -3.78
CA MET A 73 3.82 -12.32 -3.95
C MET A 73 4.47 -12.00 -2.59
N ILE A 74 3.69 -11.56 -1.59
CA ILE A 74 4.16 -11.33 -0.22
C ILE A 74 4.70 -12.63 0.38
N GLN A 75 3.96 -13.73 0.30
CA GLN A 75 4.38 -15.04 0.83
C GLN A 75 5.68 -15.54 0.19
N ASN A 76 5.80 -15.44 -1.14
CA ASN A 76 7.02 -15.82 -1.85
C ASN A 76 8.22 -14.97 -1.40
N LEU A 77 8.02 -13.66 -1.22
CA LEU A 77 9.08 -12.77 -0.72
C LEU A 77 9.45 -13.06 0.73
N GLU A 78 8.48 -13.30 1.61
CA GLU A 78 8.75 -13.73 2.99
C GLU A 78 9.53 -15.04 3.04
N TYR A 79 9.17 -16.01 2.18
CA TYR A 79 9.89 -17.27 2.06
C TYR A 79 11.34 -17.06 1.61
N MET A 80 11.56 -16.23 0.59
CA MET A 80 12.91 -15.89 0.12
C MET A 80 13.72 -15.22 1.22
N ILE A 81 13.18 -14.18 1.86
CA ILE A 81 13.82 -13.45 2.96
C ILE A 81 14.21 -14.45 4.06
N ARG A 82 13.26 -15.26 4.56
CA ARG A 82 13.55 -16.26 5.61
C ARG A 82 14.69 -17.19 5.19
N ARG A 83 14.73 -17.65 3.94
CA ARG A 83 15.80 -18.53 3.44
C ARG A 83 17.16 -17.83 3.26
N PHE A 84 17.20 -16.50 3.16
CA PHE A 84 18.47 -15.75 3.13
C PHE A 84 19.04 -15.46 4.53
N TYR A 85 18.20 -15.46 5.57
CA TYR A 85 18.61 -15.23 6.97
C TYR A 85 18.85 -16.53 7.77
N TYR A 86 18.71 -17.70 7.14
CA TYR A 86 19.07 -19.03 7.65
C TYR A 86 20.16 -19.63 6.76
#